data_AF-A0A7G8UJJ1-F1
#
_entry.id   AF-A0A7G8UJJ1-F1
#
_cell.length_a   1.000
_cell.length_b   1.000
_cell.length_c   1.000
_cell.angle_alpha   90.00
_cell.angle_beta   90.00
_cell.angle_gamma   90.00
#
_symmetry.space_group_name_H-M   'P 1'
#
loop_
_entity.id
_entity.type
_entity.pdbx_description
1 polymer ?
#
loop_
_entity_poly.entity_id
_entity_poly.type
_entity_poly.pdbx_seq_one_letter_code
_entity_poly.pdbx_strand_id
1 'polypeptide(L)'
;MSKRVDWEKIRLYVITAQDAHPGKSVTDVMEQTLIGGAGMLQLRNKTGSRSEVLEQARALRVLTRRYGVPFIVNDYPDIALEVDADGVHLGQDDMSIKEARSLLGDDKMIGISTHCAEHAIEAEREGADYIGVGPVFPTNTKPGKAAVTTAYVAEAASLVSIPFVAIGGITTDNADVVISAGAKRLCAVSAIVGSEDPAAVCRELLQKLEAADRAEETSNVNAIANERETSGHGAEENVSLSLNGSSYQTRSATLDCLLAELGQRDKRLVAEVDGEIVPRSRWQETALADGLRIELIQFVGGG
;
A
#
# COMPACT_ATOMS: atom_id res chain seq x y z
N MET A 1 20.09 24.17 1.53
CA MET A 1 19.13 23.50 2.43
C MET A 1 18.37 22.50 1.58
N SER A 2 18.66 21.21 1.80
CA SER A 2 17.97 20.09 1.16
C SER A 2 16.46 20.26 1.30
N LYS A 3 15.72 20.37 0.19
CA LYS A 3 14.25 20.35 0.23
C LYS A 3 13.83 18.90 0.42
N ARG A 4 13.95 18.40 1.66
CA ARG A 4 13.37 17.08 2.00
C ARG A 4 11.90 17.09 1.65
N VAL A 5 11.49 16.07 0.90
CA VAL A 5 10.11 15.88 0.48
C VAL A 5 9.23 15.64 1.69
N ASP A 6 8.08 16.32 1.71
CA ASP A 6 7.08 16.20 2.76
C ASP A 6 6.20 14.97 2.50
N TRP A 7 6.61 13.82 3.05
CA TRP A 7 5.93 12.55 2.87
C TRP A 7 4.51 12.51 3.42
N GLU A 8 4.14 13.42 4.33
CA GLU A 8 2.77 13.54 4.83
C GLU A 8 1.79 14.00 3.73
N LYS A 9 2.29 14.74 2.73
CA LYS A 9 1.50 15.19 1.58
C LYS A 9 1.43 14.17 0.43
N ILE A 10 2.19 13.08 0.51
CA ILE A 10 2.23 12.06 -0.54
C ILE A 10 1.38 10.87 -0.10
N ARG A 11 0.12 10.88 -0.50
CA ARG A 11 -0.82 9.77 -0.25
C ARG A 11 -0.98 8.85 -1.45
N LEU A 12 -0.89 9.41 -2.66
CA LEU A 12 -0.99 8.68 -3.92
C LEU A 12 0.24 8.92 -4.80
N TYR A 13 0.90 7.84 -5.17
CA TYR A 13 2.04 7.82 -6.09
C TYR A 13 1.63 7.19 -7.42
N VAL A 14 1.86 7.86 -8.54
CA VAL A 14 1.47 7.36 -9.86
C VAL A 14 2.68 7.17 -10.76
N ILE A 15 2.76 6.01 -11.40
CA ILE A 15 3.83 5.66 -12.35
C ILE A 15 3.27 5.69 -13.76
N THR A 16 4.03 6.22 -14.72
CA THR A 16 3.66 6.15 -16.14
C THR A 16 3.55 4.69 -16.62
N ALA A 17 2.61 4.43 -17.51
CA ALA A 17 2.57 3.21 -18.31
C ALA A 17 2.57 3.58 -19.80
N GLN A 18 3.45 2.93 -20.55
CA GLN A 18 3.42 2.97 -22.00
C GLN A 18 2.18 2.20 -22.49
N ASP A 19 1.59 2.65 -23.60
CA ASP A 19 0.45 2.02 -24.29
C ASP A 19 -0.90 1.99 -23.54
N ALA A 20 -1.01 2.65 -22.37
CA ALA A 20 -2.24 2.64 -21.58
C ALA A 20 -3.36 3.53 -22.19
N HIS A 21 -3.01 4.49 -23.06
CA HIS A 21 -3.99 5.34 -23.75
C HIS A 21 -3.65 5.59 -25.22
N PRO A 22 -4.29 4.86 -26.15
CA PRO A 22 -4.21 5.15 -27.56
C PRO A 22 -4.64 6.60 -27.86
N GLY A 23 -3.76 7.37 -28.50
CA GLY A 23 -4.06 8.74 -28.96
C GLY A 23 -3.90 9.87 -27.95
N LYS A 24 -3.43 9.60 -26.71
CA LYS A 24 -3.07 10.64 -25.73
C LYS A 24 -1.56 10.62 -25.47
N SER A 25 -0.95 11.79 -25.23
CA SER A 25 0.45 11.81 -24.80
C SER A 25 0.58 11.39 -23.34
N VAL A 26 1.74 10.86 -22.94
CA VAL A 26 2.01 10.53 -21.53
C VAL A 26 1.80 11.76 -20.64
N THR A 27 2.21 12.94 -21.09
CA THR A 27 2.05 14.20 -20.34
C THR A 27 0.58 14.52 -20.09
N ASP A 28 -0.31 14.36 -21.07
CA ASP A 28 -1.74 14.65 -20.92
C ASP A 28 -2.39 13.73 -19.89
N VAL A 29 -2.05 12.44 -19.93
CA VAL A 29 -2.55 11.44 -18.98
C VAL A 29 -2.06 11.76 -17.57
N MET A 30 -0.77 12.03 -17.43
CA MET A 30 -0.18 12.35 -16.12
C MET A 30 -0.67 13.69 -15.58
N GLU A 31 -1.06 14.65 -16.42
CA GLU A 31 -1.71 15.88 -15.96
C GLU A 31 -3.08 15.58 -15.34
N GLN A 32 -3.85 14.65 -15.89
CA GLN A 32 -5.12 14.22 -15.28
C GLN A 32 -4.92 13.59 -13.90
N THR A 33 -3.85 12.83 -13.69
CA THR A 33 -3.58 12.22 -12.38
C THR A 33 -3.23 13.27 -11.34
N LEU A 34 -2.53 14.34 -11.73
CA LEU A 34 -2.25 15.51 -10.88
C LEU A 34 -3.52 16.31 -10.54
N ILE A 35 -4.40 16.54 -11.53
CA ILE A 35 -5.73 17.14 -11.30
C ILE A 35 -6.54 16.28 -10.33
N GLY A 36 -6.37 14.96 -10.39
CA GLY A 36 -6.98 14.00 -9.47
C GLY A 36 -6.36 13.95 -8.07
N GLY A 37 -5.24 14.65 -7.82
CA GLY A 37 -4.59 14.72 -6.51
C GLY A 37 -3.37 13.82 -6.32
N ALA A 38 -2.77 13.27 -7.39
CA ALA A 38 -1.53 12.52 -7.28
C ALA A 38 -0.42 13.37 -6.60
N GLY A 39 0.15 12.85 -5.52
CA GLY A 39 1.16 13.55 -4.71
C GLY A 39 2.58 13.36 -5.19
N MET A 40 2.84 12.39 -6.07
CA MET A 40 4.16 12.10 -6.66
C MET A 40 3.98 11.42 -8.02
N LEU A 41 4.88 11.72 -8.98
CA LEU A 41 4.92 11.03 -10.28
C LEU A 41 6.25 10.32 -10.52
N GLN A 42 6.20 9.15 -11.16
CA GLN A 42 7.37 8.41 -11.64
C GLN A 42 7.32 8.24 -13.15
N LEU A 43 8.38 8.62 -13.85
CA LEU A 43 8.60 8.16 -15.21
C LEU A 43 9.20 6.76 -15.17
N ARG A 44 8.49 5.81 -15.79
CA ARG A 44 8.96 4.45 -16.07
C ARG A 44 8.74 4.11 -17.53
N ASN A 45 9.84 3.97 -18.25
CA ASN A 45 9.87 3.52 -19.64
C ASN A 45 11.06 2.55 -19.81
N LYS A 46 10.75 1.25 -19.94
CA LYS A 46 11.78 0.18 -20.05
C LYS A 46 12.06 -0.24 -21.49
N THR A 47 11.26 0.22 -22.46
CA THR A 47 11.30 -0.22 -23.86
C THR A 47 11.77 0.85 -24.81
N GLY A 48 11.67 2.13 -24.42
CA GLY A 48 12.15 3.27 -25.19
C GLY A 48 13.66 3.39 -25.18
N SER A 49 14.19 4.01 -26.22
CA SER A 49 15.57 4.47 -26.27
C SER A 49 15.85 5.52 -25.20
N ARG A 50 17.11 5.65 -24.81
CA ARG A 50 17.54 6.66 -23.83
C ARG A 50 17.08 8.08 -24.20
N SER A 51 17.10 8.42 -25.50
CA SER A 51 16.64 9.73 -25.99
C SER A 51 15.15 9.95 -25.74
N GLU A 52 14.32 8.93 -25.96
CA GLU A 52 12.88 9.01 -25.71
C GLU A 52 12.58 9.14 -24.22
N VAL A 53 13.30 8.38 -23.38
CA VAL A 53 13.17 8.49 -21.91
C VAL A 53 13.54 9.91 -21.46
N LEU A 54 14.63 10.47 -21.98
CA LEU A 54 15.07 11.82 -21.65
C LEU A 54 14.07 12.90 -22.10
N GLU A 55 13.50 12.77 -23.28
CA GLU A 55 12.46 13.68 -23.79
C GLU A 55 11.21 13.64 -22.89
N GLN A 56 10.73 12.45 -22.54
CA GLN A 56 9.60 12.28 -21.62
C GLN A 56 9.92 12.84 -20.23
N ALA A 57 11.14 12.63 -19.73
CA ALA A 57 11.58 13.12 -18.43
C ALA A 57 11.58 14.65 -18.37
N ARG A 58 12.04 15.32 -19.44
CA ARG A 58 11.99 16.80 -19.55
C ARG A 58 10.55 17.30 -19.54
N ALA A 59 9.66 16.68 -20.31
CA ALA A 59 8.25 17.07 -20.36
C ALA A 59 7.55 16.90 -19.00
N LEU A 60 7.72 15.74 -18.35
CA LEU A 60 7.14 15.48 -17.03
C LEU A 60 7.77 16.34 -15.93
N ARG A 61 9.05 16.73 -16.04
CA ARG A 61 9.64 17.66 -15.08
C ARG A 61 9.01 19.05 -15.14
N VAL A 62 8.76 19.56 -16.34
CA VAL A 62 8.05 20.85 -16.51
C VAL A 62 6.65 20.78 -15.89
N LEU A 63 5.93 19.68 -16.14
CA LEU A 63 4.60 19.45 -15.60
C LEU A 63 4.62 19.39 -14.07
N THR A 64 5.45 18.52 -13.48
CA THR A 64 5.53 18.32 -12.01
C THR A 64 5.90 19.59 -11.26
N ARG A 65 6.80 20.42 -11.80
CA ARG A 65 7.11 21.74 -11.22
C ARG A 65 5.92 22.70 -11.21
N ARG A 66 5.05 22.66 -12.23
CA ARG A 66 3.84 23.49 -12.29
C ARG A 66 2.85 23.13 -11.17
N TYR A 67 2.75 21.85 -10.85
CA TYR A 67 1.85 21.34 -9.80
C TYR A 67 2.53 21.26 -8.42
N GLY A 68 3.85 21.52 -8.33
CA GLY A 68 4.58 21.47 -7.06
C GLY A 68 4.74 20.07 -6.48
N VAL A 69 4.71 19.03 -7.31
CA VAL A 69 4.82 17.63 -6.88
C VAL A 69 6.21 17.07 -7.18
N PRO A 70 6.72 16.11 -6.38
CA PRO A 70 7.98 15.45 -6.67
C PRO A 70 7.92 14.58 -7.92
N PHE A 71 9.04 14.55 -8.65
CA PHE A 71 9.26 13.77 -9.86
C PHE A 71 10.41 12.80 -9.70
N ILE A 72 10.13 11.53 -9.98
CA ILE A 72 11.09 10.42 -9.87
C ILE A 72 11.35 9.81 -11.25
N VAL A 73 12.61 9.47 -11.53
CA VAL A 73 12.98 8.72 -12.73
C VAL A 73 13.32 7.28 -12.35
N ASN A 74 12.68 6.31 -12.99
CA ASN A 74 12.94 4.89 -12.76
C ASN A 74 14.28 4.47 -13.40
N ASP A 75 15.08 3.67 -12.70
CA ASP A 75 16.34 3.01 -13.10
C ASP A 75 17.52 3.92 -13.54
N TYR A 76 17.29 5.19 -13.91
CA TYR A 76 18.32 6.06 -14.55
C TYR A 76 18.74 7.28 -13.69
N PRO A 77 19.70 7.15 -12.76
CA PRO A 77 20.27 8.28 -12.01
C PRO A 77 20.86 9.39 -12.85
N ASP A 78 21.47 9.06 -13.99
CA ASP A 78 22.06 10.04 -14.89
C ASP A 78 20.99 10.92 -15.58
N ILE A 79 19.86 10.34 -16.02
CA ILE A 79 18.71 11.10 -16.52
C ILE A 79 18.11 11.95 -15.40
N ALA A 80 17.99 11.40 -14.18
CA ALA A 80 17.47 12.14 -13.04
C ALA A 80 18.29 13.40 -12.73
N LEU A 81 19.63 13.32 -12.82
CA LEU A 81 20.52 14.47 -12.71
C LEU A 81 20.30 15.45 -13.86
N GLU A 82 20.28 14.97 -15.10
CA GLU A 82 20.20 15.82 -16.30
C GLU A 82 18.93 16.67 -16.32
N VAL A 83 17.79 16.11 -15.92
CA VAL A 83 16.50 16.82 -15.90
C VAL A 83 16.22 17.50 -14.55
N ASP A 84 17.14 17.40 -13.59
CA ASP A 84 16.93 17.83 -12.21
C ASP A 84 15.63 17.28 -11.60
N ALA A 85 15.43 15.96 -11.73
CA ALA A 85 14.40 15.23 -11.01
C ALA A 85 14.68 15.23 -9.50
N ASP A 86 13.65 14.99 -8.69
CA ASP A 86 13.75 15.00 -7.23
C ASP A 86 14.32 13.69 -6.69
N GLY A 87 14.41 12.65 -7.52
CA GLY A 87 15.03 11.38 -7.15
C GLY A 87 14.94 10.29 -8.21
N VAL A 88 15.32 9.09 -7.80
CA VAL A 88 15.20 7.85 -8.57
C VAL A 88 14.41 6.79 -7.83
N HIS A 89 13.89 5.83 -8.59
CA HIS A 89 13.40 4.55 -8.05
C HIS A 89 14.15 3.40 -8.72
N LEU A 90 14.66 2.48 -7.93
CA LEU A 90 15.52 1.38 -8.36
C LEU A 90 14.84 0.03 -8.08
N GLY A 91 15.10 -0.96 -8.92
CA GLY A 91 14.84 -2.36 -8.65
C GLY A 91 16.03 -3.03 -7.96
N GLN A 92 15.81 -4.26 -7.49
CA GLN A 92 16.83 -5.09 -6.82
C GLN A 92 18.01 -5.47 -7.72
N ASP A 93 17.79 -5.49 -9.04
CA ASP A 93 18.80 -5.87 -10.04
C ASP A 93 19.46 -4.64 -10.71
N ASP A 94 19.10 -3.42 -10.26
CA ASP A 94 19.63 -2.16 -10.80
C ASP A 94 20.87 -1.70 -9.99
N MET A 95 21.30 -0.46 -10.20
CA MET A 95 22.41 0.15 -9.43
C MET A 95 22.13 0.08 -7.91
N SER A 96 23.18 -0.18 -7.11
CA SER A 96 23.01 -0.21 -5.65
C SER A 96 22.67 1.16 -5.07
N ILE A 97 22.00 1.20 -3.91
CA ILE A 97 21.66 2.46 -3.21
C ILE A 97 22.93 3.30 -2.97
N LYS A 98 24.02 2.65 -2.58
CA LYS A 98 25.31 3.31 -2.31
C LYS A 98 25.89 3.99 -3.56
N GLU A 99 25.87 3.32 -4.70
CA GLU A 99 26.35 3.89 -5.97
C GLU A 99 25.44 5.03 -6.43
N ALA A 100 24.12 4.84 -6.36
CA ALA A 100 23.16 5.89 -6.70
C ALA A 100 23.33 7.12 -5.80
N ARG A 101 23.53 6.95 -4.49
CA ARG A 101 23.82 8.03 -3.54
C ARG A 101 25.12 8.76 -3.88
N SER A 102 26.16 8.02 -4.25
CA SER A 102 27.45 8.61 -4.69
C SER A 102 27.30 9.50 -5.93
N LEU A 103 26.36 9.20 -6.83
CA LEU A 103 26.11 10.00 -8.03
C LEU A 103 25.16 11.18 -7.77
N LEU A 104 24.10 10.93 -7.01
CA LEU A 104 22.99 11.87 -6.83
C LEU A 104 23.22 12.88 -5.70
N GLY A 105 24.13 12.56 -4.77
CA GLY A 105 24.33 13.31 -3.54
C GLY A 105 23.21 13.12 -2.51
N ASP A 106 23.28 13.87 -1.42
CA ASP A 106 22.39 13.72 -0.27
C ASP A 106 21.03 14.41 -0.45
N ASP A 107 20.86 15.18 -1.54
CA ASP A 107 19.68 16.03 -1.75
C ASP A 107 18.55 15.37 -2.55
N LYS A 108 18.86 14.31 -3.32
CA LYS A 108 17.88 13.62 -4.17
C LYS A 108 17.41 12.33 -3.52
N MET A 109 16.14 11.99 -3.69
CA MET A 109 15.57 10.76 -3.13
C MET A 109 16.05 9.53 -3.88
N ILE A 110 16.21 8.43 -3.15
CA ILE A 110 16.47 7.09 -3.66
C ILE A 110 15.42 6.16 -3.09
N GLY A 111 14.50 5.74 -3.95
CA GLY A 111 13.55 4.68 -3.65
C GLY A 111 14.02 3.34 -4.17
N ILE A 112 13.63 2.25 -3.52
CA ILE A 112 13.90 0.90 -4.01
C ILE A 112 12.67 -0.01 -3.88
N SER A 113 12.46 -0.88 -4.87
CA SER A 113 11.42 -1.92 -4.81
C SER A 113 11.83 -3.04 -3.84
N THR A 114 10.92 -3.45 -2.96
CA THR A 114 11.14 -4.52 -1.98
C THR A 114 10.06 -5.60 -2.10
N HIS A 115 10.40 -6.83 -1.73
CA HIS A 115 9.59 -8.03 -2.00
C HIS A 115 9.40 -8.96 -0.79
N CYS A 116 10.05 -8.67 0.33
CA CYS A 116 9.95 -9.39 1.59
C CYS A 116 10.53 -8.52 2.73
N ALA A 117 10.32 -8.95 3.98
CA ALA A 117 10.79 -8.25 5.17
C ALA A 117 12.29 -7.95 5.13
N GLU A 118 13.10 -8.91 4.70
CA GLU A 118 14.55 -8.79 4.62
C GLU A 118 14.98 -7.68 3.65
N HIS A 119 14.32 -7.56 2.50
CA HIS A 119 14.59 -6.49 1.54
C HIS A 119 14.26 -5.11 2.12
N ALA A 120 13.18 -4.99 2.89
CA ALA A 120 12.77 -3.73 3.51
C ALA A 120 13.79 -3.27 4.56
N ILE A 121 14.19 -4.19 5.45
CA ILE A 121 15.17 -3.92 6.50
C ILE A 121 16.53 -3.54 5.89
N GLU A 122 17.00 -4.27 4.88
CA GLU A 122 18.28 -3.96 4.25
C GLU A 122 18.23 -2.63 3.49
N ALA A 123 17.13 -2.32 2.79
CA ALA A 123 16.96 -1.04 2.10
C ALA A 123 17.05 0.16 3.06
N GLU A 124 16.40 0.09 4.23
CA GLU A 124 16.50 1.12 5.26
C GLU A 124 17.93 1.26 5.79
N ARG A 125 18.58 0.12 6.08
CA ARG A 125 19.97 0.10 6.55
C ARG A 125 20.96 0.66 5.53
N GLU A 126 20.72 0.46 4.24
CA GLU A 126 21.53 1.00 3.16
C GLU A 126 21.26 2.50 2.89
N GLY A 127 20.23 3.08 3.51
CA GLY A 127 19.91 4.50 3.41
C GLY A 127 19.00 4.86 2.24
N ALA A 128 18.08 3.97 1.86
CA ALA A 128 16.95 4.32 1.01
C ALA A 128 16.08 5.40 1.68
N ASP A 129 15.58 6.35 0.89
CA ASP A 129 14.67 7.39 1.39
C ASP A 129 13.23 6.89 1.49
N TYR A 130 12.87 5.86 0.71
CA TYR A 130 11.59 5.17 0.77
C TYR A 130 11.65 3.80 0.07
N ILE A 131 10.64 2.97 0.30
CA ILE A 131 10.52 1.65 -0.36
C ILE A 131 9.18 1.46 -1.07
N GLY A 132 9.21 0.72 -2.18
CA GLY A 132 8.03 0.23 -2.88
C GLY A 132 7.71 -1.20 -2.47
N VAL A 133 6.67 -1.38 -1.66
CA VAL A 133 6.26 -2.67 -1.08
C VAL A 133 5.29 -3.37 -2.03
N GLY A 134 5.75 -4.40 -2.74
CA GLY A 134 4.91 -5.09 -3.72
C GLY A 134 5.65 -6.12 -4.57
N PRO A 135 5.00 -6.70 -5.60
CA PRO A 135 3.62 -6.44 -6.00
C PRO A 135 2.62 -7.08 -5.02
N VAL A 136 1.68 -6.30 -4.46
CA VAL A 136 0.68 -6.79 -3.50
C VAL A 136 -0.26 -7.82 -4.16
N PHE A 137 -0.70 -7.54 -5.38
CA PHE A 137 -1.52 -8.43 -6.21
C PHE A 137 -0.81 -8.75 -7.54
N PRO A 138 -1.20 -9.83 -8.24
CA PRO A 138 -0.70 -10.11 -9.59
C PRO A 138 -0.91 -8.92 -10.53
N THR A 139 0.10 -8.59 -11.34
CA THR A 139 0.05 -7.45 -12.25
C THR A 139 0.77 -7.73 -13.56
N ASN A 140 0.20 -7.23 -14.65
CA ASN A 140 0.80 -7.31 -15.98
C ASN A 140 1.86 -6.22 -16.23
N THR A 141 2.00 -5.22 -15.34
CA THR A 141 2.97 -4.11 -15.49
C THR A 141 4.44 -4.57 -15.29
N LYS A 142 4.64 -5.67 -14.54
CA LYS A 142 5.94 -6.33 -14.35
C LYS A 142 5.72 -7.86 -14.34
N PRO A 143 5.66 -8.51 -15.51
CA PRO A 143 5.39 -9.94 -15.60
C PRO A 143 6.48 -10.76 -14.88
N GLY A 144 6.08 -11.83 -14.18
CA GLY A 144 7.00 -12.82 -13.60
C GLY A 144 7.32 -12.67 -12.10
N LYS A 145 6.75 -11.70 -11.38
CA LYS A 145 6.87 -11.63 -9.91
C LYS A 145 5.62 -12.16 -9.22
N ALA A 146 5.81 -13.09 -8.28
CA ALA A 146 4.73 -13.57 -7.42
C ALA A 146 4.20 -12.43 -6.55
N ALA A 147 2.90 -12.45 -6.27
CA ALA A 147 2.27 -11.49 -5.38
C ALA A 147 2.72 -11.75 -3.93
N VAL A 148 3.14 -10.69 -3.24
CA VAL A 148 3.59 -10.73 -1.85
C VAL A 148 2.44 -10.60 -0.85
N THR A 149 1.24 -10.28 -1.35
CA THR A 149 -0.01 -10.12 -0.59
C THR A 149 0.03 -8.96 0.42
N THR A 150 -1.07 -8.76 1.13
CA THR A 150 -1.20 -7.76 2.19
C THR A 150 -0.39 -8.11 3.44
N ALA A 151 0.02 -9.37 3.63
CA ALA A 151 0.86 -9.77 4.76
C ALA A 151 2.19 -8.99 4.77
N TYR A 152 2.85 -8.89 3.62
CA TYR A 152 4.10 -8.13 3.53
C TYR A 152 3.89 -6.61 3.74
N VAL A 153 2.71 -6.08 3.42
CA VAL A 153 2.37 -4.67 3.72
C VAL A 153 2.35 -4.44 5.23
N ALA A 154 1.72 -5.35 5.98
CA ALA A 154 1.67 -5.28 7.44
C ALA A 154 3.07 -5.46 8.06
N GLU A 155 3.87 -6.40 7.55
CA GLU A 155 5.26 -6.57 7.98
C GLU A 155 6.06 -5.29 7.76
N ALA A 156 6.06 -4.74 6.54
CA ALA A 156 6.78 -3.51 6.23
C ALA A 156 6.35 -2.34 7.12
N ALA A 157 5.04 -2.19 7.38
CA ALA A 157 4.53 -1.15 8.28
C ALA A 157 5.05 -1.27 9.73
N SER A 158 5.39 -2.48 10.17
CA SER A 158 5.93 -2.74 11.51
C SER A 158 7.45 -2.75 11.61
N LEU A 159 8.16 -3.02 10.50
CA LEU A 159 9.59 -3.32 10.49
C LEU A 159 10.48 -2.14 10.13
N VAL A 160 10.00 -1.18 9.32
CA VAL A 160 10.80 -0.03 8.87
C VAL A 160 10.20 1.30 9.31
N SER A 161 11.08 2.29 9.53
CA SER A 161 10.71 3.65 9.92
C SER A 161 10.67 4.61 8.72
N ILE A 162 11.38 4.28 7.63
CA ILE A 162 11.31 5.05 6.39
C ILE A 162 9.92 4.92 5.73
N PRO A 163 9.48 5.95 4.97
CA PRO A 163 8.23 5.88 4.23
C PRO A 163 8.18 4.68 3.27
N PHE A 164 7.02 4.06 3.16
CA PHE A 164 6.76 3.09 2.10
C PHE A 164 5.48 3.43 1.33
N VAL A 165 5.42 2.90 0.10
CA VAL A 165 4.24 2.91 -0.76
C VAL A 165 3.87 1.47 -1.10
N ALA A 166 2.61 1.09 -0.89
CA ALA A 166 2.13 -0.21 -1.34
C ALA A 166 1.90 -0.16 -2.87
N ILE A 167 2.39 -1.15 -3.61
CA ILE A 167 2.33 -1.17 -5.08
C ILE A 167 1.98 -2.56 -5.62
N GLY A 168 1.34 -2.62 -6.78
CA GLY A 168 1.19 -3.83 -7.58
C GLY A 168 -0.24 -4.37 -7.56
N GLY A 169 -0.93 -4.19 -8.70
CA GLY A 169 -2.31 -4.63 -8.90
C GLY A 169 -3.34 -3.93 -8.01
N ILE A 170 -3.00 -2.78 -7.43
CA ILE A 170 -3.91 -1.98 -6.61
C ILE A 170 -4.91 -1.25 -7.51
N THR A 171 -6.19 -1.39 -7.19
CA THR A 171 -7.35 -0.77 -7.83
C THR A 171 -8.24 -0.16 -6.74
N THR A 172 -9.28 0.58 -7.14
CA THR A 172 -10.27 1.11 -6.19
C THR A 172 -11.05 -0.01 -5.48
N ASP A 173 -11.28 -1.13 -6.15
CA ASP A 173 -11.99 -2.29 -5.60
C ASP A 173 -11.21 -3.01 -4.48
N ASN A 174 -9.88 -2.96 -4.51
CA ASN A 174 -9.03 -3.69 -3.55
C ASN A 174 -8.16 -2.79 -2.66
N ALA A 175 -8.22 -1.47 -2.81
CA ALA A 175 -7.43 -0.54 -2.01
C ALA A 175 -7.73 -0.67 -0.50
N ASP A 176 -8.98 -0.93 -0.12
CA ASP A 176 -9.38 -0.99 1.30
C ASP A 176 -8.61 -2.07 2.06
N VAL A 177 -8.41 -3.26 1.48
CA VAL A 177 -7.65 -4.34 2.14
C VAL A 177 -6.16 -4.04 2.27
N VAL A 178 -5.61 -3.21 1.38
CA VAL A 178 -4.20 -2.77 1.45
C VAL A 178 -4.04 -1.70 2.52
N ILE A 179 -5.00 -0.79 2.63
CA ILE A 179 -5.04 0.25 3.66
C ILE A 179 -5.20 -0.38 5.05
N SER A 180 -6.12 -1.34 5.21
CA SER A 180 -6.30 -2.09 6.45
C SER A 180 -5.06 -2.87 6.88
N ALA A 181 -4.18 -3.21 5.93
CA ALA A 181 -2.88 -3.83 6.22
C ALA A 181 -1.81 -2.83 6.67
N GLY A 182 -2.14 -1.54 6.84
CA GLY A 182 -1.24 -0.50 7.33
C GLY A 182 -0.68 0.43 6.26
N ALA A 183 -1.11 0.30 4.99
CA ALA A 183 -0.64 1.20 3.93
C ALA A 183 -1.24 2.60 4.08
N LYS A 184 -0.41 3.58 4.46
CA LYS A 184 -0.77 5.00 4.46
C LYS A 184 -0.65 5.66 3.09
N ARG A 185 0.00 4.98 2.15
CA ARG A 185 0.31 5.48 0.80
C ARG A 185 0.15 4.37 -0.23
N LEU A 186 -0.55 4.69 -1.31
CA LEU A 186 -0.79 3.76 -2.41
C LEU A 186 -0.02 4.18 -3.65
N CYS A 187 0.44 3.19 -4.40
CA CYS A 187 1.03 3.38 -5.72
C CYS A 187 0.29 2.53 -6.75
N ALA A 188 -0.23 3.19 -7.78
CA ALA A 188 -0.99 2.54 -8.84
C ALA A 188 -0.50 2.96 -10.23
N VAL A 189 -0.67 2.05 -11.19
CA VAL A 189 -0.22 2.22 -12.57
C VAL A 189 -1.38 2.03 -13.52
N SER A 190 -1.68 0.79 -13.92
CA SER A 190 -2.69 0.46 -14.93
C SER A 190 -4.10 0.88 -14.53
N ALA A 191 -4.45 0.79 -13.24
CA ALA A 191 -5.77 1.19 -12.74
C ALA A 191 -6.07 2.68 -12.97
N ILE A 192 -5.03 3.53 -12.97
CA ILE A 192 -5.16 4.98 -13.17
C ILE A 192 -4.88 5.32 -14.63
N VAL A 193 -3.69 4.99 -15.11
CA VAL A 193 -3.19 5.41 -16.44
C VAL A 193 -3.92 4.68 -17.58
N GLY A 194 -4.63 3.59 -17.31
CA GLY A 194 -5.48 2.91 -18.28
C GLY A 194 -6.97 3.24 -18.17
N SER A 195 -7.37 4.10 -17.23
CA SER A 195 -8.78 4.47 -16.99
C SER A 195 -9.26 5.54 -17.96
N GLU A 196 -10.53 5.49 -18.35
CA GLU A 196 -11.15 6.57 -19.14
C GLU A 196 -11.06 7.95 -18.46
N ASP A 197 -11.10 7.97 -17.12
CA ASP A 197 -10.93 9.15 -16.28
C ASP A 197 -9.88 8.89 -15.17
N PRO A 198 -8.58 9.15 -15.45
CA PRO A 198 -7.51 8.99 -14.46
C PRO A 198 -7.69 9.88 -13.24
N ALA A 199 -8.30 11.06 -13.40
CA ALA A 199 -8.50 12.00 -12.31
C ALA A 199 -9.55 11.48 -11.31
N ALA A 200 -10.63 10.87 -11.81
CA ALA A 200 -11.65 10.25 -10.96
C ALA A 200 -11.09 9.08 -10.14
N VAL A 201 -10.30 8.20 -10.76
CA VAL A 201 -9.67 7.07 -10.05
C VAL A 201 -8.72 7.56 -8.95
N CYS A 202 -7.91 8.58 -9.23
CA CYS A 202 -7.05 9.20 -8.19
C CYS A 202 -7.87 9.70 -7.00
N ARG A 203 -8.97 10.44 -7.25
CA ARG A 203 -9.83 10.97 -6.19
C ARG A 203 -10.45 9.86 -5.36
N GLU A 204 -10.91 8.78 -5.98
CA GLU A 204 -11.50 7.65 -5.27
C GLU A 204 -10.49 6.93 -4.35
N LEU A 205 -9.26 6.70 -4.84
CA LEU A 205 -8.19 6.11 -4.02
C LEU A 205 -7.82 7.01 -2.83
N LEU A 206 -7.76 8.33 -3.04
CA LEU A 206 -7.49 9.29 -1.96
C LEU A 206 -8.63 9.33 -0.94
N GLN A 207 -9.89 9.29 -1.38
CA GLN A 207 -11.05 9.26 -0.48
C GLN A 207 -11.04 8.03 0.43
N LYS A 208 -10.59 6.87 -0.07
CA LYS A 208 -10.44 5.65 0.73
C LYS A 208 -9.37 5.81 1.81
N LEU A 209 -8.22 6.40 1.46
CA LEU A 209 -7.16 6.73 2.42
C LEU A 209 -7.64 7.70 3.51
N GLU A 210 -8.34 8.76 3.13
CA GLU A 210 -8.90 9.74 4.07
C GLU A 210 -10.01 9.14 4.96
N ALA A 211 -10.82 8.22 4.42
CA ALA A 211 -11.85 7.54 5.19
C ALA A 211 -11.24 6.63 6.26
N ALA A 212 -10.13 5.96 5.95
CA ALA A 212 -9.39 5.16 6.92
C ALA A 212 -8.79 6.01 8.05
N ASP A 213 -8.17 7.16 7.73
CA ASP A 213 -7.63 8.07 8.74
C ASP A 213 -8.72 8.52 9.74
N ARG A 214 -9.90 8.90 9.23
CA ARG A 214 -11.04 9.31 10.07
C ARG A 214 -11.56 8.17 10.96
N ALA A 215 -11.52 6.93 10.46
CA ALA A 215 -11.94 5.75 11.21
C ALA A 215 -10.95 5.42 12.35
N GLU A 216 -9.65 5.57 12.11
CA GLU A 216 -8.60 5.42 13.13
C GLU A 216 -8.72 6.49 14.22
N GLU A 217 -8.90 7.76 13.83
CA GLU A 217 -9.09 8.86 14.78
C GLU A 217 -10.31 8.64 15.69
N THR A 218 -11.45 8.23 15.10
CA THR A 218 -12.67 7.95 15.85
C THR A 218 -12.48 6.79 16.84
N SER A 219 -11.76 5.74 16.41
CA SER A 219 -11.46 4.57 17.25
C SER A 219 -10.56 4.94 18.43
N ASN A 220 -9.53 5.75 18.20
CA ASN A 220 -8.62 6.23 19.25
C ASN A 220 -9.32 7.13 20.27
N VAL A 221 -10.21 8.03 19.82
CA VAL A 221 -11.01 8.88 20.72
C VAL A 221 -11.93 8.03 21.61
N ASN A 222 -12.58 7.02 21.04
CA ASN A 222 -13.44 6.10 21.79
C ASN A 222 -12.67 5.24 22.80
N ALA A 223 -11.47 4.77 22.46
CA ALA A 223 -10.61 4.02 23.38
C ALA A 223 -10.21 4.85 24.61
N ILE A 224 -9.83 6.12 24.41
CA ILE A 224 -9.47 7.05 25.49
C ILE A 224 -10.68 7.40 26.36
N ALA A 225 -11.88 7.48 25.79
CA ALA A 225 -13.11 7.69 26.54
C ALA A 225 -13.46 6.47 27.42
N ASN A 226 -13.32 5.26 26.89
CA ASN A 226 -13.59 4.03 27.63
C ASN A 226 -12.60 3.78 28.78
N GLU A 227 -11.32 4.15 28.62
CA GLU A 227 -10.32 4.07 29.71
C GLU A 227 -10.61 5.00 30.89
N ARG A 228 -11.45 6.05 30.70
CA ARG A 228 -11.87 6.95 31.78
C ARG A 228 -13.14 6.50 32.49
N GLU A 229 -13.90 5.57 31.91
CA GLU A 229 -15.14 5.03 32.50
C GLU A 229 -14.90 3.71 33.27
N THR A 230 -13.75 3.04 33.12
CA THR A 230 -13.42 1.77 33.80
C THR A 230 -12.86 1.93 35.22
N SER A 231 -13.35 2.92 35.98
CA SER A 231 -13.23 2.97 37.44
C SER A 231 -14.61 2.86 38.10
N GLY A 232 -15.29 1.73 37.91
CA GLY A 232 -16.55 1.45 38.61
C GLY A 232 -17.29 0.20 38.15
N HIS A 233 -17.30 -0.81 39.03
CA HIS A 233 -18.23 -1.96 39.12
C HIS A 233 -18.11 -3.08 38.07
N GLY A 234 -18.08 -4.32 38.56
CA GLY A 234 -17.73 -5.52 37.80
C GLY A 234 -18.89 -6.39 37.30
N ALA A 235 -18.45 -7.48 36.64
CA ALA A 235 -19.13 -8.71 36.21
C ALA A 235 -19.93 -8.69 34.89
N GLU A 236 -19.25 -9.02 33.78
CA GLU A 236 -19.51 -10.15 32.85
C GLU A 236 -18.46 -10.03 31.73
N GLU A 237 -17.39 -10.82 31.78
CA GLU A 237 -16.18 -10.61 30.96
C GLU A 237 -16.45 -10.91 29.48
N ASN A 238 -16.45 -9.85 28.67
CA ASN A 238 -16.31 -9.98 27.22
C ASN A 238 -14.94 -10.59 26.90
N VAL A 239 -14.91 -11.53 25.97
CA VAL A 239 -13.67 -12.08 25.42
C VAL A 239 -13.19 -11.17 24.30
N SER A 240 -11.91 -10.78 24.35
CA SER A 240 -11.26 -9.95 23.34
C SER A 240 -10.38 -10.81 22.43
N LEU A 241 -10.72 -10.89 21.15
CA LEU A 241 -10.03 -11.70 20.14
C LEU A 241 -9.69 -10.87 18.90
N SER A 242 -8.87 -11.42 18.01
CA SER A 242 -8.60 -10.86 16.69
C SER A 242 -9.42 -11.65 15.66
N LEU A 243 -10.33 -10.99 14.95
CA LEU A 243 -11.15 -11.57 13.90
C LEU A 243 -10.79 -10.96 12.55
N ASN A 244 -10.27 -11.75 11.61
CA ASN A 244 -9.81 -11.28 10.30
C ASN A 244 -8.88 -10.06 10.41
N GLY A 245 -7.91 -10.14 11.31
CA GLY A 245 -6.98 -9.05 11.63
C GLY A 245 -7.55 -7.84 12.40
N SER A 246 -8.84 -7.81 12.74
CA SER A 246 -9.46 -6.71 13.50
C SER A 246 -9.73 -7.09 14.94
N SER A 247 -9.51 -6.18 15.90
CA SER A 247 -9.91 -6.41 17.29
C SER A 247 -11.44 -6.56 17.38
N TYR A 248 -11.88 -7.63 18.03
CA TYR A 248 -13.29 -7.97 18.17
C TYR A 248 -13.56 -8.39 19.61
N GLN A 249 -14.61 -7.83 20.22
CA GLN A 249 -15.09 -8.26 21.53
C GLN A 249 -16.39 -9.01 21.38
N THR A 250 -16.48 -10.16 22.04
CA THR A 250 -17.65 -11.03 21.99
C THR A 250 -17.98 -11.60 23.37
N ARG A 251 -19.23 -12.00 23.55
CA ARG A 251 -19.67 -12.84 24.68
C ARG A 251 -19.86 -14.29 24.28
N SER A 252 -19.58 -14.62 23.02
CA SER A 252 -19.71 -15.97 22.49
C SER A 252 -18.68 -16.88 23.16
N ALA A 253 -19.14 -17.99 23.71
CA ALA A 253 -18.28 -18.95 24.39
C ALA A 253 -17.52 -19.87 23.41
N THR A 254 -18.04 -20.04 22.20
CA THR A 254 -17.52 -20.99 21.21
C THR A 254 -17.49 -20.38 19.81
N LEU A 255 -16.67 -20.96 18.93
CA LEU A 255 -16.56 -20.56 17.53
C LEU A 255 -17.92 -20.62 16.79
N ASP A 256 -18.75 -21.62 17.08
CA ASP A 256 -20.11 -21.73 16.51
C ASP A 256 -21.04 -20.60 16.96
N CYS A 257 -20.96 -20.18 18.23
CA CYS A 257 -21.71 -19.03 18.74
C CYS A 257 -21.27 -17.72 18.08
N LEU A 258 -19.95 -17.53 17.93
CA LEU A 258 -19.40 -16.35 17.25
C LEU A 258 -19.84 -16.30 15.78
N LEU A 259 -19.84 -17.42 15.07
CA LEU A 259 -20.34 -17.49 13.69
C LEU A 259 -21.84 -17.20 13.58
N ALA A 260 -22.63 -17.56 14.59
CA ALA A 260 -24.04 -17.20 14.66
C ALA A 260 -24.22 -15.69 14.88
N GLU A 261 -23.46 -15.11 15.80
CA GLU A 261 -23.43 -13.67 16.08
C GLU A 261 -23.09 -12.84 14.83
N LEU A 262 -22.11 -13.31 14.04
CA LEU A 262 -21.68 -12.67 12.80
C LEU A 262 -22.62 -12.91 11.60
N GLY A 263 -23.68 -13.71 11.76
CA GLY A 263 -24.57 -14.10 10.65
C GLY A 263 -23.89 -14.97 9.58
N GLN A 264 -22.83 -15.70 9.95
CA GLN A 264 -22.00 -16.51 9.05
C GLN A 264 -22.23 -18.03 9.22
N ARG A 265 -23.06 -18.44 10.18
CA ARG A 265 -23.28 -19.85 10.56
C ARG A 265 -23.53 -20.79 9.37
N ASP A 266 -24.32 -20.36 8.40
CA ASP A 266 -24.73 -21.20 7.25
C ASP A 266 -23.87 -20.98 5.98
N LYS A 267 -22.83 -20.16 6.05
CA LYS A 267 -21.97 -19.92 4.89
C LYS A 267 -20.92 -21.01 4.73
N ARG A 268 -20.51 -21.22 3.47
CA ARG A 268 -19.31 -22.02 3.16
C ARG A 268 -18.09 -21.20 3.53
N LEU A 269 -17.50 -21.52 4.68
CA LEU A 269 -16.30 -20.88 5.18
C LEU A 269 -15.37 -21.89 5.85
N VAL A 270 -14.09 -21.54 5.88
CA VAL A 270 -13.07 -22.20 6.70
C VAL A 270 -12.80 -21.28 7.89
N ALA A 271 -12.71 -21.85 9.09
CA ALA A 271 -12.30 -21.14 10.29
C ALA A 271 -10.92 -21.64 10.70
N GLU A 272 -9.97 -20.73 10.81
CA GLU A 272 -8.65 -20.97 11.37
C GLU A 272 -8.58 -20.28 12.73
N VAL A 273 -8.05 -20.98 13.74
CA VAL A 273 -7.86 -20.46 15.09
C VAL A 273 -6.39 -20.63 15.45
N ASP A 274 -5.70 -19.52 15.73
CA ASP A 274 -4.26 -19.45 16.02
C ASP A 274 -3.35 -20.18 15.02
N GLY A 275 -3.70 -20.13 13.73
CA GLY A 275 -2.93 -20.78 12.67
C GLY A 275 -3.34 -22.23 12.36
N GLU A 276 -4.32 -22.79 13.08
CA GLU A 276 -4.83 -24.14 12.81
C GLU A 276 -6.25 -24.12 12.25
N ILE A 277 -6.45 -24.80 11.12
CA ILE A 277 -7.80 -24.99 10.54
C ILE A 277 -8.64 -25.87 11.48
N VAL A 278 -9.75 -25.30 11.95
CA VAL A 278 -10.72 -25.99 12.79
C VAL A 278 -11.81 -26.60 11.89
N PRO A 279 -11.92 -27.94 11.80
CA PRO A 279 -12.98 -28.59 11.05
C PRO A 279 -14.36 -28.25 11.65
N ARG A 280 -15.36 -28.11 10.79
CA ARG A 280 -16.72 -27.68 11.15
C ARG A 280 -17.36 -28.50 12.27
N SER A 281 -17.04 -29.79 12.38
CA SER A 281 -17.53 -30.66 13.45
C SER A 281 -17.04 -30.25 14.85
N ARG A 282 -15.94 -29.49 14.96
CA ARG A 282 -15.37 -29.04 16.24
C ARG A 282 -15.81 -27.64 16.65
N TRP A 283 -16.52 -26.88 15.82
CA TRP A 283 -16.84 -25.46 16.10
C TRP A 283 -17.68 -25.24 17.37
N GLN A 284 -18.51 -26.21 17.74
CA GLN A 284 -19.30 -26.14 18.98
C GLN A 284 -18.46 -26.37 20.24
N GLU A 285 -17.29 -27.01 20.10
CA GLU A 285 -16.41 -27.39 21.20
C GLU A 285 -15.16 -26.50 21.27
N THR A 286 -14.85 -25.75 20.20
CA THR A 286 -13.76 -24.77 20.17
C THR A 286 -14.14 -23.55 21.01
N ALA A 287 -13.63 -23.52 22.24
CA ALA A 287 -13.83 -22.42 23.18
C ALA A 287 -13.11 -21.15 22.74
N LEU A 288 -13.72 -19.99 23.00
CA LEU A 288 -13.10 -18.69 22.78
C LEU A 288 -12.44 -18.19 24.06
N ALA A 289 -11.24 -17.63 23.92
CA ALA A 289 -10.45 -17.07 25.01
C ALA A 289 -9.77 -15.77 24.56
N ASP A 290 -9.35 -14.96 25.53
CA ASP A 290 -8.69 -13.69 25.26
C ASP A 290 -7.40 -13.91 24.45
N GLY A 291 -7.22 -13.07 23.43
CA GLY A 291 -6.04 -13.07 22.57
C GLY A 291 -6.07 -14.10 21.44
N LEU A 292 -7.12 -14.91 21.30
CA LEU A 292 -7.25 -15.82 20.16
C LEU A 292 -7.25 -15.04 18.83
N ARG A 293 -6.56 -15.58 17.83
CA ARG A 293 -6.68 -15.13 16.44
C ARG A 293 -7.61 -16.06 15.69
N ILE A 294 -8.63 -15.51 15.05
CA ILE A 294 -9.63 -16.22 14.26
C ILE A 294 -9.67 -15.63 12.86
N GLU A 295 -9.42 -16.47 11.87
CA GLU A 295 -9.56 -16.12 10.46
C GLU A 295 -10.75 -16.90 9.86
N LEU A 296 -11.72 -16.16 9.33
CA LEU A 296 -12.92 -16.67 8.68
C LEU A 296 -12.83 -16.44 7.18
N ILE A 297 -12.51 -17.49 6.45
CA ILE A 297 -12.30 -17.45 5.00
C ILE A 297 -13.57 -17.92 4.31
N GLN A 298 -14.31 -17.00 3.68
CA GLN A 298 -15.50 -17.35 2.91
C GLN A 298 -15.11 -17.71 1.46
N PHE A 299 -15.62 -18.84 0.96
CA PHE A 299 -15.42 -19.21 -0.44
C PHE A 299 -16.23 -18.27 -1.35
N VAL A 300 -15.55 -17.59 -2.27
CA VAL A 300 -16.15 -16.77 -3.33
C VAL A 300 -16.01 -17.51 -4.66
N GLY A 301 -17.07 -18.24 -5.07
CA GLY A 301 -17.14 -18.91 -6.38
C GLY A 301 -16.69 -20.37 -6.40
N GLY A 302 -17.33 -21.18 -7.26
CA GLY A 302 -17.31 -22.64 -7.25
C GLY A 302 -16.11 -23.27 -7.96
N GLY A 303 -15.48 -24.20 -7.24
CA GLY A 303 -14.37 -25.07 -7.64
C GLY A 303 -13.87 -25.80 -6.41
#